data_AF-A0A5K1D4F2-F1
#
_entry.id   AF-A0A5K1D4F2-F1
#
_cell.length_a   1.000
_cell.length_b   1.000
_cell.length_c   1.000
_cell.angle_alpha   90.00
_cell.angle_beta   90.00
_cell.angle_gamma   90.00
#
_symmetry.space_group_name_H-M   'P 1'
#
loop_
_entity.id
_entity.type
_entity.pdbx_description
1 polymer ?
#
loop_
_entity_poly.entity_id
_entity_poly.type
_entity_poly.pdbx_seq_one_letter_code
_entity_poly.pdbx_strand_id
1 'polypeptide(L)'
;FINKAALIAGGDTHLDGSIAKRWRLCTIQEVEDLKPLIRLFPLWSTGIYLTVATAVQTNLTILQSLVMDRSLGSSFKVPAASFQVFFYASMAISLPLIDRFFYPFSRLMVRRPLTLLHKIGVGHVITIVGLAAMACVEARRLQVIHQRGLAVAGDHLDAVVPISALWLVLPLVILGVGSAFYIPNQVNLYYQEFPASLKNVGTSMSSLAVGIGYYLSTTLVHAVQKATPWLTDDIDRGRVDNVYWLLVALGALNFLYYVLCAKLYELKS
;
A
#
# COMPACT_ATOMS: atom_id res chain seq x y z
N PHE A 1 -28.57 3.38 16.19
CA PHE A 1 -29.04 2.24 15.38
C PHE A 1 -28.56 0.91 15.95
N ILE A 2 -27.26 0.68 16.15
CA ILE A 2 -26.69 -0.62 16.61
C ILE A 2 -27.22 -1.04 18.01
N ASN A 3 -27.45 -0.09 18.93
CA ASN A 3 -28.04 -0.39 20.25
C ASN A 3 -29.40 -1.11 20.20
N LYS A 4 -30.11 -1.05 19.07
CA LYS A 4 -31.38 -1.78 18.90
C LYS A 4 -31.17 -3.31 18.89
N ALA A 5 -29.98 -3.80 18.55
CA ALA A 5 -29.67 -5.23 18.57
C ALA A 5 -29.59 -5.81 19.99
N ALA A 6 -29.48 -4.97 21.02
CA ALA A 6 -29.51 -5.37 22.42
C ALA A 6 -30.88 -5.17 23.09
N LEU A 7 -31.91 -4.76 22.32
CA LEU A 7 -33.27 -4.61 22.85
C LEU A 7 -33.96 -5.97 22.88
N ILE A 8 -34.42 -6.39 24.06
CA ILE A 8 -35.17 -7.62 24.25
C ILE A 8 -36.57 -7.44 23.66
N ALA A 9 -36.93 -8.26 22.67
CA ALA A 9 -38.30 -8.37 22.19
C ALA A 9 -38.95 -9.68 22.68
N GLY A 10 -40.29 -9.76 22.60
CA GLY A 10 -41.03 -10.94 23.02
C GLY A 10 -40.51 -12.23 22.36
N GLY A 11 -40.15 -13.22 23.18
CA GLY A 11 -39.65 -14.53 22.73
C GLY A 11 -38.16 -14.60 22.39
N ASP A 12 -37.36 -13.60 22.81
CA ASP A 12 -35.89 -13.64 22.72
C ASP A 12 -35.22 -14.28 23.93
N THR A 13 -35.92 -14.36 25.05
CA THR A 13 -35.46 -14.96 26.30
C THR A 13 -36.37 -16.12 26.71
N HIS A 14 -35.76 -17.17 27.25
CA HIS A 14 -36.48 -18.22 27.96
C HIS A 14 -37.06 -17.68 29.28
N LEU A 15 -37.95 -18.44 29.92
CA LEU A 15 -38.58 -18.07 31.20
C LEU A 15 -37.57 -17.91 32.35
N ASP A 16 -36.38 -18.53 32.22
CA ASP A 16 -35.26 -18.43 33.16
C ASP A 16 -34.36 -17.20 32.90
N GLY A 17 -34.67 -16.39 31.88
CA GLY A 17 -33.88 -15.21 31.50
C GLY A 17 -32.70 -15.51 30.57
N SER A 18 -32.46 -16.77 30.18
CA SER A 18 -31.41 -17.13 29.23
C SER A 18 -31.80 -16.75 27.79
N ILE A 19 -30.80 -16.41 26.96
CA ILE A 19 -31.03 -15.98 25.57
C ILE A 19 -31.47 -17.17 24.71
N ALA A 20 -32.73 -17.18 24.29
CA ALA A 20 -33.30 -18.23 23.44
C ALA A 20 -32.88 -18.09 21.97
N LYS A 21 -32.64 -16.85 21.51
CA LYS A 21 -32.30 -16.55 20.11
C LYS A 21 -31.03 -15.72 19.99
N ARG A 22 -29.86 -16.38 20.13
CA ARG A 22 -28.53 -15.74 19.99
C ARG A 22 -28.29 -15.00 18.67
N TRP A 23 -28.98 -15.39 17.59
CA TRP A 23 -28.86 -14.72 16.28
C TRP A 23 -29.72 -13.46 16.15
N ARG A 24 -30.63 -13.19 17.09
CA ARG A 24 -31.56 -12.05 17.07
C ARG A 24 -31.31 -11.06 18.20
N LEU A 25 -30.86 -11.54 19.36
CA LEU A 25 -30.56 -10.75 20.54
C LEU A 25 -29.05 -10.79 20.84
N CYS A 26 -28.40 -9.63 20.70
CA CYS A 26 -27.01 -9.44 21.11
C CYS A 26 -26.96 -8.91 22.54
N THR A 27 -25.90 -9.25 23.26
CA THR A 27 -25.59 -8.60 24.53
C THR A 27 -25.14 -7.16 24.28
N ILE A 28 -25.30 -6.30 25.30
CA ILE A 28 -24.79 -4.92 25.26
C ILE A 28 -23.29 -4.93 25.00
N GLN A 29 -22.55 -5.87 25.60
CA GLN A 29 -21.11 -6.02 25.40
C GLN A 29 -20.75 -6.29 23.94
N GLU A 30 -21.42 -7.23 23.27
CA GLU A 30 -21.18 -7.51 21.83
C GLU A 30 -21.46 -6.29 20.94
N VAL A 31 -22.47 -5.50 21.29
CA VAL A 31 -22.81 -4.26 20.57
C VAL A 31 -21.75 -3.18 20.79
N GLU A 32 -21.27 -3.00 22.01
CA GLU A 32 -20.20 -2.05 22.32
C GLU A 32 -18.87 -2.48 21.67
N ASP A 33 -18.55 -3.79 21.67
CA ASP A 33 -17.37 -4.37 21.04
C ASP A 33 -17.36 -4.17 19.51
N LEU A 34 -18.53 -4.14 18.86
CA LEU A 34 -18.66 -3.96 17.40
C LEU A 34 -18.50 -2.49 16.96
N LYS A 35 -18.85 -1.52 17.80
CA LYS A 35 -18.83 -0.09 17.43
C LYS A 35 -17.44 0.42 17.05
N PRO A 36 -16.35 0.13 17.78
CA PRO A 36 -14.99 0.47 17.36
C PRO A 36 -14.63 -0.13 16.00
N LEU A 37 -15.05 -1.36 15.72
CA LEU A 37 -14.75 -2.04 14.45
C LEU A 37 -15.36 -1.32 13.25
N ILE A 38 -16.62 -0.90 13.38
CA ILE A 38 -17.32 -0.14 12.33
C ILE A 38 -16.64 1.23 12.14
N ARG A 39 -16.13 1.85 13.21
CA ARG A 39 -15.40 3.12 13.14
C ARG A 39 -14.02 2.97 12.49
N LEU A 40 -13.39 1.81 12.65
CA LEU A 40 -12.09 1.49 12.07
C LEU A 40 -12.18 1.14 10.58
N PHE A 41 -13.35 0.69 10.10
CA PHE A 41 -13.54 0.24 8.73
C PHE A 41 -13.13 1.26 7.64
N PRO A 42 -13.43 2.57 7.75
CA PRO A 42 -12.94 3.56 6.79
C PRO A 42 -11.41 3.66 6.77
N LEU A 43 -10.74 3.65 7.93
CA LEU A 43 -9.27 3.63 8.02
C LEU A 43 -8.68 2.31 7.48
N TRP A 44 -9.38 1.20 7.68
CA TRP A 44 -8.99 -0.08 7.10
C TRP A 44 -9.05 -0.07 5.57
N SER A 45 -10.09 0.56 5.00
CA SER A 45 -10.26 0.64 3.55
C SER A 45 -9.15 1.42 2.84
N THR A 46 -8.51 2.39 3.49
CA THR A 46 -7.37 3.13 2.89
C THR A 46 -6.16 2.21 2.67
N GLY A 47 -6.07 1.12 3.45
CA GLY A 47 -5.02 0.14 3.31
C GLY A 47 -5.15 -0.76 2.09
N ILE A 48 -6.38 -0.98 1.62
CA ILE A 48 -6.67 -1.76 0.40
C ILE A 48 -5.98 -1.10 -0.80
N TYR A 49 -6.06 0.24 -0.89
CA TYR A 49 -5.37 0.97 -1.95
C TYR A 49 -3.85 0.77 -1.92
N LEU A 50 -3.24 0.82 -0.73
CA LEU A 50 -1.79 0.61 -0.62
C LEU A 50 -1.38 -0.81 -1.07
N THR A 51 -2.21 -1.82 -0.80
CA THR A 51 -2.04 -3.16 -1.38
C THR A 51 -2.17 -3.14 -2.90
N VAL A 52 -3.20 -2.49 -3.46
CA VAL A 52 -3.36 -2.34 -4.92
C VAL A 52 -2.11 -1.73 -5.55
N ALA A 53 -1.64 -0.61 -5.01
CA ALA A 53 -0.47 0.10 -5.51
C ALA A 53 0.80 -0.78 -5.44
N THR A 54 1.00 -1.50 -4.33
CA THR A 54 2.13 -2.42 -4.15
C THR A 54 2.08 -3.58 -5.15
N ALA A 55 0.90 -4.16 -5.37
CA ALA A 55 0.73 -5.26 -6.32
C ALA A 55 1.03 -4.82 -7.77
N VAL A 56 0.50 -3.67 -8.19
CA VAL A 56 0.80 -3.11 -9.52
C VAL A 56 2.28 -2.74 -9.65
N GLN A 57 2.83 -2.02 -8.67
CA GLN A 57 4.25 -1.64 -8.65
C GLN A 57 5.17 -2.87 -8.70
N THR A 58 4.85 -3.94 -7.98
CA THR A 58 5.67 -5.16 -7.98
C THR A 58 5.76 -5.77 -9.38
N ASN A 59 4.61 -5.92 -10.05
CA ASN A 59 4.55 -6.48 -11.41
C ASN A 59 5.26 -5.58 -12.43
N LEU A 60 4.99 -4.27 -12.41
CA LEU A 60 5.61 -3.32 -13.33
C LEU A 60 7.12 -3.22 -13.14
N THR A 61 7.62 -3.24 -11.89
CA THR A 61 9.07 -3.24 -11.63
C THR A 61 9.76 -4.45 -12.26
N ILE A 62 9.12 -5.63 -12.20
CA ILE A 62 9.66 -6.84 -12.82
C ILE A 62 9.74 -6.66 -14.34
N LEU A 63 8.64 -6.22 -14.97
CA LEU A 63 8.58 -5.99 -16.41
C LEU A 63 9.60 -4.93 -16.88
N GLN A 64 9.72 -3.82 -16.15
CA GLN A 64 10.72 -2.78 -16.41
C GLN A 64 12.14 -3.34 -16.31
N SER A 65 12.44 -4.10 -15.24
CA SER A 65 13.79 -4.64 -15.05
C SER A 65 14.17 -5.67 -16.13
N LEU A 66 13.20 -6.36 -16.77
CA LEU A 66 13.47 -7.30 -17.86
C LEU A 66 14.07 -6.61 -19.10
N VAL A 67 13.63 -5.38 -19.38
CA VAL A 67 14.09 -4.55 -20.53
C VAL A 67 15.23 -3.58 -20.17
N MET A 68 15.69 -3.59 -18.92
CA MET A 68 16.82 -2.78 -18.44
C MET A 68 18.12 -3.60 -18.40
N ASP A 69 19.26 -2.93 -18.37
CA ASP A 69 20.54 -3.59 -18.16
C ASP A 69 20.68 -4.02 -16.70
N ARG A 70 20.67 -5.33 -16.49
CA ARG A 70 20.81 -5.98 -15.18
C ARG A 70 22.22 -6.50 -14.92
N SER A 71 23.20 -6.11 -15.74
CA SER A 71 24.59 -6.52 -15.55
C SER A 71 25.18 -5.88 -14.29
N LEU A 72 25.92 -6.68 -13.52
CA LEU A 72 26.78 -6.23 -12.43
C LEU A 72 28.20 -6.69 -12.76
N GLY A 73 29.02 -5.75 -13.22
CA GLY A 73 30.34 -6.05 -13.77
C GLY A 73 30.24 -6.81 -15.10
N SER A 74 31.26 -7.60 -15.41
CA SER A 74 31.40 -8.25 -16.73
C SER A 74 30.71 -9.60 -16.85
N SER A 75 30.38 -10.29 -15.74
CA SER A 75 30.00 -11.71 -15.76
C SER A 75 28.65 -12.03 -15.11
N PHE A 76 28.07 -11.12 -14.32
CA PHE A 76 26.85 -11.42 -13.57
C PHE A 76 25.67 -10.60 -14.06
N LYS A 77 24.52 -11.26 -14.27
CA LYS A 77 23.25 -10.60 -14.62
C LYS A 77 22.21 -10.90 -13.54
N VAL A 78 21.81 -9.87 -12.81
CA VAL A 78 20.85 -9.97 -11.70
C VAL A 78 19.49 -10.42 -12.26
N PRO A 79 18.81 -11.41 -11.66
CA PRO A 79 17.44 -11.75 -12.04
C PRO A 79 16.48 -10.55 -11.90
N ALA A 80 15.56 -10.37 -12.85
CA ALA A 80 14.60 -9.26 -12.84
C ALA A 80 13.77 -9.21 -11.53
N ALA A 81 13.22 -10.36 -11.13
CA ALA A 81 12.41 -10.46 -9.91
C ALA A 81 13.20 -10.18 -8.62
N SER A 82 14.52 -10.40 -8.58
CA SER A 82 15.31 -10.19 -7.36
C SER A 82 15.51 -8.71 -7.02
N PHE A 83 15.16 -7.77 -7.89
CA PHE A 83 15.16 -6.34 -7.54
C PHE A 83 14.22 -6.03 -6.37
N GLN A 84 13.16 -6.83 -6.15
CA GLN A 84 12.28 -6.66 -4.98
C GLN A 84 12.98 -6.87 -3.64
N VAL A 85 14.17 -7.50 -3.62
CA VAL A 85 14.94 -7.64 -2.39
C VAL A 85 15.31 -6.28 -1.80
N PHE A 86 15.52 -5.24 -2.64
CA PHE A 86 15.84 -3.90 -2.15
C PHE A 86 14.66 -3.26 -1.40
N PHE A 87 13.43 -3.51 -1.86
CA PHE A 87 12.23 -3.08 -1.15
C PHE A 87 12.11 -3.77 0.21
N TYR A 88 12.20 -5.10 0.26
CA TYR A 88 12.06 -5.86 1.51
C TYR A 88 13.22 -5.60 2.49
N ALA A 89 14.46 -5.51 1.99
CA ALA A 89 15.61 -5.18 2.81
C ALA A 89 15.50 -3.75 3.38
N SER A 90 15.10 -2.78 2.55
CA SER A 90 14.85 -1.42 3.01
C SER A 90 13.78 -1.37 4.10
N MET A 91 12.66 -2.07 3.91
CA MET A 91 11.60 -2.18 4.92
C MET A 91 12.13 -2.78 6.23
N ALA A 92 12.86 -3.90 6.15
CA ALA A 92 13.41 -4.60 7.31
C ALA A 92 14.45 -3.76 8.07
N ILE A 93 15.32 -3.05 7.37
CA ILE A 93 16.34 -2.15 7.96
C ILE A 93 15.70 -0.89 8.52
N SER A 94 14.69 -0.35 7.84
CA SER A 94 13.99 0.87 8.28
C SER A 94 13.24 0.67 9.58
N LEU A 95 12.70 -0.52 9.83
CA LEU A 95 11.92 -0.80 11.04
C LEU A 95 12.68 -0.50 12.35
N PRO A 96 13.85 -1.09 12.64
CA PRO A 96 14.62 -0.76 13.83
C PRO A 96 15.13 0.69 13.81
N LEU A 97 15.42 1.26 12.63
CA LEU A 97 15.85 2.66 12.53
C LEU A 97 14.74 3.63 12.95
N ILE A 98 13.52 3.36 12.52
CA ILE A 98 12.34 4.15 12.85
C ILE A 98 12.05 4.05 14.36
N ASP A 99 12.03 2.84 14.89
CA ASP A 99 11.70 2.59 16.30
C ASP A 99 12.75 3.14 17.27
N ARG A 100 14.04 2.95 16.94
CA ARG A 100 15.15 3.30 17.85
C ARG A 100 15.65 4.73 17.69
N PHE A 101 15.56 5.32 16.51
CA PHE A 101 16.12 6.65 16.26
C PHE A 101 15.04 7.66 15.89
N PHE A 102 14.19 7.37 14.92
CA PHE A 102 13.22 8.35 14.42
C PHE A 102 12.18 8.75 15.47
N TYR A 103 11.54 7.80 16.16
CA TYR A 103 10.51 8.13 17.16
C TYR A 103 11.06 8.83 18.41
N PRO A 104 12.23 8.45 18.97
CA PRO A 104 12.84 9.24 20.05
C PRO A 104 13.25 10.64 19.60
N PHE A 105 13.81 10.77 18.39
CA PHE A 105 14.20 12.07 17.84
C PHE A 105 12.99 12.98 17.57
N SER A 106 11.92 12.45 16.99
CA SER A 106 10.69 13.22 16.76
C SER A 106 10.06 13.70 18.07
N ARG A 107 10.15 12.91 19.14
CA ARG A 107 9.74 13.35 20.50
C ARG A 107 10.57 14.52 21.01
N LEU A 108 11.88 14.54 20.72
CA LEU A 108 12.75 15.64 21.11
C LEU A 108 12.41 16.94 20.35
N MET A 109 12.15 16.84 19.04
CA MET A 109 11.83 18.00 18.21
C MET A 109 10.41 18.52 18.40
N VAL A 110 9.41 17.64 18.30
CA VAL A 110 7.97 18.00 18.29
C VAL A 110 7.42 18.12 19.72
N ARG A 111 8.19 17.71 20.73
CA ARG A 111 7.81 17.69 22.16
C ARG A 111 6.53 16.90 22.46
N ARG A 112 6.08 16.05 21.53
CA ARG A 112 4.92 15.16 21.65
C ARG A 112 5.18 13.84 20.91
N PRO A 113 4.71 12.69 21.42
CA PRO A 113 4.82 11.42 20.72
C PRO A 113 3.93 11.41 19.47
N LEU A 114 4.45 10.89 18.36
CA LEU A 114 3.66 10.65 17.15
C LEU A 114 2.59 9.58 17.44
N THR A 115 1.33 9.88 17.14
CA THR A 115 0.22 8.91 17.23
C THR A 115 0.37 7.83 16.15
N LEU A 116 -0.30 6.68 16.32
CA LEU A 116 -0.30 5.63 15.29
C LEU A 116 -0.80 6.15 13.94
N LEU A 117 -1.82 7.01 13.95
CA LEU A 117 -2.35 7.63 12.74
C LEU A 117 -1.30 8.52 12.06
N HIS A 118 -0.57 9.36 12.80
CA HIS A 118 0.51 10.15 12.20
C HIS A 118 1.57 9.28 11.53
N LYS A 119 1.96 8.17 12.18
CA LYS A 119 2.96 7.23 11.63
C LYS A 119 2.47 6.57 10.34
N ILE A 120 1.21 6.12 10.31
CA ILE A 120 0.55 5.57 9.12
C ILE A 120 0.49 6.62 8.00
N GLY A 121 0.15 7.86 8.33
CA GLY A 121 0.10 8.98 7.39
C GLY A 121 1.45 9.30 6.76
N VAL A 122 2.54 9.29 7.55
CA VAL A 122 3.92 9.43 7.03
C VAL A 122 4.23 8.32 6.02
N GLY A 123 3.83 7.08 6.32
CA GLY A 123 3.98 5.96 5.39
C GLY A 123 3.31 6.20 4.04
N HIS A 124 2.07 6.70 4.02
CA HIS A 124 1.36 7.06 2.78
C HIS A 124 2.14 8.09 1.95
N VAL A 125 2.62 9.17 2.59
CA VAL A 125 3.36 10.23 1.89
C VAL A 125 4.65 9.69 1.28
N ILE A 126 5.42 8.90 2.04
CA ILE A 126 6.66 8.30 1.55
C ILE A 126 6.37 7.34 0.39
N THR A 127 5.30 6.54 0.46
CA THR A 127 4.89 5.66 -0.65
C THR A 127 4.52 6.45 -1.91
N ILE A 128 3.81 7.56 -1.79
CA ILE A 128 3.49 8.44 -2.93
C ILE A 128 4.78 8.98 -3.57
N VAL A 129 5.74 9.42 -2.76
CA VAL A 129 7.05 9.88 -3.24
C VAL A 129 7.81 8.75 -3.94
N GLY A 130 7.79 7.53 -3.40
CA GLY A 130 8.42 6.36 -4.01
C GLY A 130 7.80 6.00 -5.37
N LEU A 131 6.47 6.06 -5.49
CA LEU A 131 5.76 5.84 -6.77
C LEU A 131 6.06 6.95 -7.78
N ALA A 132 6.17 8.21 -7.34
CA ALA A 132 6.58 9.32 -8.20
C ALA A 132 8.02 9.13 -8.68
N ALA A 133 8.93 8.65 -7.83
CA ALA A 133 10.29 8.31 -8.22
C ALA A 133 10.33 7.17 -9.25
N MET A 134 9.49 6.13 -9.11
CA MET A 134 9.31 5.09 -10.14
C MET A 134 8.83 5.69 -11.47
N ALA A 135 7.85 6.60 -11.44
CA ALA A 135 7.35 7.29 -12.63
C ALA A 135 8.46 8.08 -13.34
N CYS A 136 9.29 8.79 -12.58
CA CYS A 136 10.41 9.56 -13.11
C CYS A 136 11.50 8.67 -13.74
N VAL A 137 11.85 7.55 -13.10
CA VAL A 137 12.81 6.58 -13.65
C VAL A 137 12.27 6.00 -14.96
N GLU A 138 10.98 5.68 -15.02
CA GLU A 138 10.36 5.16 -16.24
C GLU A 138 10.29 6.20 -17.36
N ALA A 139 9.89 7.43 -17.03
CA ALA A 139 9.90 8.52 -17.99
C ALA A 139 11.30 8.75 -18.57
N ARG A 140 12.34 8.66 -17.73
CA ARG A 140 13.74 8.75 -18.18
C ARG A 140 14.11 7.60 -19.09
N ARG A 141 13.72 6.36 -18.77
CA ARG A 141 13.98 5.18 -19.60
C ARG A 141 13.33 5.31 -20.98
N LEU A 142 12.05 5.67 -21.03
CA LEU A 142 11.30 5.87 -22.28
C LEU A 142 11.87 7.02 -23.12
N GLN A 143 12.32 8.11 -22.49
CA GLN A 143 13.00 9.20 -23.19
C GLN A 143 14.29 8.74 -23.88
N VAL A 144 15.11 7.92 -23.21
CA VAL A 144 16.34 7.36 -23.79
C VAL A 144 16.05 6.48 -25.00
N ILE A 145 14.98 5.67 -24.94
CA ILE A 145 14.55 4.84 -26.08
C ILE A 145 14.08 5.71 -27.25
N HIS A 146 13.24 6.71 -26.99
CA HIS A 146 12.70 7.58 -28.04
C HIS A 146 13.79 8.40 -28.74
N GLN A 147 14.70 9.01 -27.97
CA GLN A 147 15.81 9.80 -28.51
C GLN A 147 16.76 8.95 -29.36
N ARG A 148 16.96 7.67 -29.00
CA ARG A 148 17.85 6.76 -29.73
C ARG A 148 17.17 6.05 -30.89
N GLY A 149 15.85 5.82 -30.82
CA GLY A 149 15.06 5.36 -31.96
C GLY A 149 15.03 6.37 -33.11
N LEU A 150 15.06 7.68 -32.80
CA LEU A 150 15.26 8.74 -33.79
C LEU A 150 16.68 8.77 -34.37
N ALA A 151 17.70 8.35 -33.61
CA ALA A 151 19.09 8.31 -34.06
C ALA A 151 19.39 7.08 -34.95
N VAL A 152 18.83 5.91 -34.64
CA VAL A 152 18.99 4.67 -35.43
C VAL A 152 18.31 4.76 -36.81
N ALA A 153 17.29 5.62 -36.95
CA ALA A 153 16.68 5.92 -38.25
C ALA A 153 17.56 6.83 -39.14
N GLY A 154 18.61 7.44 -38.59
CA GLY A 154 19.45 8.44 -39.26
C GLY A 154 20.80 7.90 -39.77
N ASP A 155 21.55 7.16 -38.97
CA ASP A 155 22.79 6.47 -39.34
C ASP A 155 23.35 5.78 -38.08
N HIS A 156 23.92 4.58 -38.22
CA HIS A 156 24.59 3.74 -37.20
C HIS A 156 23.73 2.68 -36.46
N LEU A 157 24.00 1.42 -36.82
CA LEU A 157 23.54 0.17 -36.21
C LEU A 157 24.35 -0.16 -34.95
N ASP A 158 24.29 0.67 -33.91
CA ASP A 158 24.82 0.28 -32.60
C ASP A 158 23.69 -0.26 -31.72
N ALA A 159 23.83 -1.51 -31.29
CA ALA A 159 22.87 -2.21 -30.45
C ALA A 159 22.48 -1.35 -29.23
N VAL A 160 21.18 -1.15 -29.04
CA VAL A 160 20.62 -0.33 -27.96
C VAL A 160 21.16 -0.81 -26.62
N VAL A 161 22.07 -0.07 -26.00
CA VAL A 161 22.51 -0.35 -24.62
C VAL A 161 21.42 0.14 -23.67
N PRO A 162 20.71 -0.76 -22.96
CA PRO A 162 19.60 -0.39 -22.11
C PRO A 162 20.08 0.35 -20.85
N ILE A 163 19.23 1.21 -20.27
CA ILE A 163 19.53 1.89 -19.00
C ILE A 163 19.72 0.86 -17.89
N SER A 164 20.65 1.11 -16.96
CA SER A 164 20.89 0.20 -15.84
C SER A 164 19.66 0.06 -14.93
N ALA A 165 19.30 -1.18 -14.59
CA ALA A 165 18.24 -1.50 -13.65
C ALA A 165 18.54 -1.00 -12.22
N LEU A 166 19.77 -0.61 -11.91
CA LEU A 166 20.15 -0.01 -10.63
C LEU A 166 19.41 1.30 -10.34
N TRP A 167 18.91 2.00 -11.36
CA TRP A 167 18.05 3.17 -11.18
C TRP A 167 16.75 2.86 -10.41
N LEU A 168 16.28 1.60 -10.41
CA LEU A 168 15.11 1.16 -9.66
C LEU A 168 15.39 1.03 -8.15
N VAL A 169 16.65 0.92 -7.74
CA VAL A 169 17.02 0.67 -6.33
C VAL A 169 16.54 1.80 -5.43
N LEU A 170 16.80 3.06 -5.80
CA LEU A 170 16.43 4.20 -4.97
C LEU A 170 14.91 4.31 -4.76
N PRO A 171 14.06 4.28 -5.80
CA PRO A 171 12.61 4.22 -5.61
C PRO A 171 12.14 3.04 -4.75
N LEU A 172 12.70 1.83 -4.95
CA LEU A 172 12.36 0.65 -4.16
C LEU A 172 12.73 0.81 -2.68
N VAL A 173 13.87 1.45 -2.40
CA VAL A 173 14.28 1.79 -1.04
C VAL A 173 13.28 2.76 -0.41
N ILE A 174 12.88 3.83 -1.11
CA ILE A 174 11.88 4.79 -0.62
C ILE A 174 10.55 4.09 -0.31
N LEU A 175 10.07 3.24 -1.22
CA LEU A 175 8.85 2.45 -1.03
C LEU A 175 8.95 1.50 0.18
N GLY A 176 10.12 0.89 0.41
CA GLY A 176 10.40 0.05 1.56
C GLY A 176 10.34 0.82 2.88
N VAL A 177 10.91 2.03 2.93
CA VAL A 177 10.81 2.94 4.09
C VAL A 177 9.36 3.29 4.37
N GLY A 178 8.58 3.64 3.34
CA GLY A 178 7.16 3.97 3.48
C GLY A 178 6.35 2.80 4.06
N SER A 179 6.61 1.59 3.58
CA SER A 179 5.99 0.36 4.10
C SER A 179 6.34 0.08 5.56
N ALA A 180 7.56 0.39 6.00
CA ALA A 180 7.97 0.25 7.40
C ALA A 180 7.22 1.22 8.34
N PHE A 181 6.87 2.41 7.88
CA PHE A 181 5.99 3.33 8.61
C PHE A 181 4.52 2.89 8.58
N TYR A 182 4.08 2.25 7.51
CA TYR A 182 2.67 1.93 7.31
C TYR A 182 2.25 0.59 7.94
N ILE A 183 2.82 -0.54 7.49
CA ILE A 183 2.29 -1.89 7.75
C ILE A 183 2.25 -2.21 9.26
N PRO A 184 3.35 -2.04 10.03
CA PRO A 184 3.35 -2.41 11.44
C PRO A 184 2.42 -1.52 12.26
N ASN A 185 2.36 -0.22 11.94
CA ASN A 185 1.50 0.72 12.67
C ASN A 185 0.02 0.50 12.36
N GLN A 186 -0.32 0.11 11.14
CA GLN A 186 -1.68 -0.27 10.76
C GLN A 186 -2.12 -1.54 11.51
N VAL A 187 -1.29 -2.58 11.51
CA VAL A 187 -1.58 -3.81 12.26
C VAL A 187 -1.72 -3.51 13.75
N ASN A 188 -0.84 -2.67 14.32
CA ASN A 188 -0.92 -2.26 15.72
C ASN A 188 -2.19 -1.47 16.04
N LEU A 189 -2.60 -0.56 15.15
CA LEU A 189 -3.87 0.18 15.29
C LEU A 189 -5.04 -0.81 15.37
N TYR A 190 -5.07 -1.81 14.50
CA TYR A 190 -6.11 -2.83 14.56
C TYR A 190 -6.06 -3.57 15.89
N TYR A 191 -4.90 -4.12 16.25
CA TYR A 191 -4.71 -4.86 17.49
C TYR A 191 -5.10 -4.11 18.77
N GLN A 192 -4.97 -2.78 18.81
CA GLN A 192 -5.37 -1.95 19.95
C GLN A 192 -6.89 -1.74 20.02
N GLU A 193 -7.56 -1.69 18.87
CA GLU A 193 -9.00 -1.43 18.77
C GLU A 193 -9.84 -2.72 18.89
N PHE A 194 -9.26 -3.89 18.62
CA PHE A 194 -9.97 -5.16 18.78
C PHE A 194 -10.08 -5.54 20.28
N PRO A 195 -11.29 -5.86 20.78
CA PRO A 195 -11.43 -6.44 22.11
C PRO A 195 -10.69 -7.78 22.19
N ALA A 196 -10.30 -8.19 23.40
CA ALA A 196 -9.46 -9.38 23.61
C ALA A 196 -10.05 -10.67 22.98
N SER A 197 -11.38 -10.77 22.94
CA SER A 197 -12.15 -11.87 22.31
C SER A 197 -12.06 -11.89 20.78
N LEU A 198 -11.77 -10.76 20.13
CA LEU A 198 -11.75 -10.60 18.66
C LEU A 198 -10.35 -10.31 18.12
N LYS A 199 -9.28 -10.50 18.91
CA LYS A 199 -7.91 -10.20 18.51
C LYS A 199 -7.47 -10.93 17.22
N ASN A 200 -7.96 -12.15 17.02
CA ASN A 200 -7.72 -12.94 15.79
C ASN A 200 -8.45 -12.37 14.55
N VAL A 201 -9.50 -11.57 14.74
CA VAL A 201 -10.20 -10.90 13.63
C VAL A 201 -9.34 -9.78 13.03
N GLY A 202 -8.48 -9.13 13.83
CA GLY A 202 -7.57 -8.09 13.36
C GLY A 202 -6.54 -8.58 12.34
N THR A 203 -5.99 -9.78 12.52
CA THR A 203 -5.09 -10.40 11.53
C THR A 203 -5.86 -10.83 10.29
N SER A 204 -7.04 -11.42 10.44
CA SER A 204 -7.91 -11.77 9.32
C SER A 204 -8.30 -10.55 8.48
N MET A 205 -8.55 -9.39 9.10
CA MET A 205 -8.85 -8.15 8.37
C MET A 205 -7.67 -7.65 7.53
N SER A 206 -6.44 -7.80 8.03
CA SER A 206 -5.25 -7.45 7.26
C SER A 206 -5.10 -8.36 6.03
N SER A 207 -5.27 -9.68 6.21
CA SER A 207 -5.26 -10.64 5.10
C SER A 207 -6.39 -10.40 4.10
N LEU A 208 -7.57 -10.01 4.58
CA LEU A 208 -8.71 -9.68 3.72
C LEU A 208 -8.43 -8.43 2.88
N ALA A 209 -7.84 -7.38 3.48
CA ALA A 209 -7.44 -6.19 2.74
C ALA A 209 -6.42 -6.52 1.65
N VAL A 210 -5.47 -7.41 1.96
CA VAL A 210 -4.51 -7.90 0.98
C VAL A 210 -5.23 -8.63 -0.16
N GLY A 211 -6.09 -9.61 0.16
CA GLY A 211 -6.85 -10.34 -0.85
C GLY A 211 -7.68 -9.43 -1.78
N ILE A 212 -8.46 -8.51 -1.20
CA ILE A 212 -9.25 -7.52 -1.95
C ILE A 212 -8.33 -6.65 -2.81
N GLY A 213 -7.21 -6.19 -2.25
CA GLY A 213 -6.25 -5.35 -2.96
C GLY A 213 -5.63 -6.03 -4.19
N TYR A 214 -5.33 -7.34 -4.11
CA TYR A 214 -4.84 -8.09 -5.28
C TYR A 214 -5.91 -8.20 -6.38
N TYR A 215 -7.17 -8.51 -6.05
CA TYR A 215 -8.26 -8.52 -7.05
C TYR A 215 -8.54 -7.14 -7.65
N LEU A 216 -8.46 -6.08 -6.84
CA LEU A 216 -8.60 -4.71 -7.36
C LEU A 216 -7.42 -4.30 -8.22
N SER A 217 -6.21 -4.80 -7.94
CA SER A 217 -5.03 -4.53 -8.78
C SER A 217 -5.17 -5.11 -10.18
N THR A 218 -5.71 -6.32 -10.32
CA THR A 218 -5.96 -6.93 -11.64
C THR A 218 -7.06 -6.17 -12.38
N THR A 219 -8.11 -5.76 -11.66
CA THR A 219 -9.19 -4.93 -12.22
C THR A 219 -8.66 -3.58 -12.71
N LEU A 220 -7.80 -2.93 -11.93
CA LEU A 220 -7.17 -1.65 -12.30
C LEU A 220 -6.31 -1.81 -13.56
N VAL A 221 -5.44 -2.84 -13.61
CA VAL A 221 -4.60 -3.12 -14.78
C VAL A 221 -5.46 -3.37 -16.02
N HIS A 222 -6.51 -4.20 -15.90
CA HIS A 222 -7.42 -4.47 -17.01
C HIS A 222 -8.16 -3.21 -17.49
N ALA A 223 -8.61 -2.36 -16.56
CA ALA A 223 -9.24 -1.08 -16.89
C ALA A 223 -8.27 -0.15 -17.62
N VAL A 224 -7.02 -0.06 -17.18
CA VAL A 224 -5.98 0.75 -17.84
C VAL A 224 -5.68 0.24 -19.25
N GLN A 225 -5.54 -1.08 -19.43
CA GLN A 225 -5.31 -1.70 -20.74
C GLN A 225 -6.47 -1.46 -21.71
N LYS A 226 -7.72 -1.48 -21.21
CA LYS A 226 -8.91 -1.23 -22.04
C LYS A 226 -9.09 0.25 -22.38
N ALA A 227 -8.78 1.15 -21.45
CA ALA A 227 -9.07 2.57 -21.60
C ALA A 227 -7.91 3.37 -22.24
N THR A 228 -6.68 2.85 -22.21
CA THR A 228 -5.49 3.59 -22.61
C THR A 228 -4.47 2.71 -23.33
N PRO A 229 -3.64 3.28 -24.22
CA PRO A 229 -2.51 2.57 -24.82
C PRO A 229 -1.27 2.52 -23.90
N TRP A 230 -1.43 2.70 -22.58
CA TRP A 230 -0.29 2.81 -21.66
C TRP A 230 0.37 1.47 -21.34
N LEU A 231 -0.42 0.38 -21.36
CA LEU A 231 0.06 -0.98 -21.08
C LEU A 231 -0.11 -1.85 -22.32
N THR A 232 0.96 -1.93 -23.12
CA THR A 232 1.09 -2.82 -24.27
C THR A 232 1.93 -4.05 -23.92
N ASP A 233 1.88 -5.09 -24.75
CA ASP A 233 2.70 -6.31 -24.54
C ASP A 233 4.20 -6.00 -24.55
N ASP A 234 4.61 -5.05 -25.39
CA ASP A 234 5.94 -4.47 -25.38
C ASP A 234 5.94 -3.20 -24.52
N ILE A 235 6.61 -3.26 -23.37
CA ILE A 235 6.68 -2.15 -22.41
C ILE A 235 7.45 -0.94 -22.96
N ASP A 236 8.30 -1.12 -23.96
CA ASP A 236 9.08 -0.04 -24.59
C ASP A 236 8.21 0.83 -25.49
N ARG A 237 7.09 0.28 -25.98
CA ARG A 237 6.10 0.99 -26.80
C ARG A 237 4.97 1.61 -25.97
N GLY A 238 4.84 1.19 -24.72
CA GLY A 238 3.82 1.67 -23.79
C GLY A 238 4.20 3.00 -23.12
N ARG A 239 3.33 3.42 -22.20
CA ARG A 239 3.51 4.59 -21.34
C ARG A 239 3.35 4.19 -19.87
N VAL A 240 4.24 3.30 -19.41
CA VAL A 240 4.22 2.80 -18.03
C VAL A 240 4.49 3.89 -17.01
N ASP A 241 5.18 4.96 -17.41
CA ASP A 241 5.31 6.19 -16.64
C ASP A 241 3.94 6.77 -16.26
N ASN A 242 2.97 6.78 -17.19
CA ASN A 242 1.61 7.25 -16.90
C ASN A 242 0.86 6.33 -15.93
N VAL A 243 1.14 5.03 -15.94
CA VAL A 243 0.54 4.08 -14.98
C VAL A 243 1.06 4.37 -13.57
N TYR A 244 2.36 4.64 -13.41
CA TYR A 244 2.90 5.09 -12.13
C TYR A 244 2.31 6.44 -11.69
N TRP A 245 2.17 7.41 -12.61
CA TRP A 245 1.50 8.69 -12.29
C TRP A 245 0.03 8.51 -11.89
N LEU A 246 -0.68 7.56 -12.48
CA LEU A 246 -2.03 7.18 -12.05
C LEU A 246 -2.02 6.66 -10.60
N LEU A 247 -1.07 5.79 -10.24
CA LEU A 247 -0.90 5.34 -8.86
C LEU A 247 -0.49 6.48 -7.91
N VAL A 248 0.27 7.47 -8.38
CA VAL A 248 0.57 8.68 -7.57
C VAL A 248 -0.71 9.47 -7.31
N ALA A 249 -1.51 9.72 -8.34
CA ALA A 249 -2.75 10.48 -8.23
C ALA A 249 -3.78 9.78 -7.34
N LEU A 250 -4.01 8.47 -7.55
CA LEU A 250 -4.88 7.66 -6.69
C LEU A 250 -4.34 7.58 -5.26
N GLY A 251 -3.02 7.54 -5.09
CA GLY A 251 -2.37 7.56 -3.77
C GLY A 251 -2.59 8.88 -3.03
N ALA A 252 -2.49 10.01 -3.72
CA ALA A 252 -2.79 11.32 -3.15
C ALA A 252 -4.27 11.42 -2.74
N LEU A 253 -5.19 10.96 -3.58
CA LEU A 253 -6.62 10.91 -3.25
C LEU A 253 -6.89 10.00 -2.04
N ASN A 254 -6.28 8.81 -2.00
CA ASN A 254 -6.38 7.90 -0.87
C ASN A 254 -5.80 8.52 0.41
N PHE A 255 -4.72 9.28 0.32
CA PHE A 255 -4.16 9.99 1.47
C PHE A 255 -5.09 11.10 1.98
N LEU A 256 -5.73 11.87 1.09
CA LEU A 256 -6.74 12.85 1.49
C LEU A 256 -7.94 12.17 2.19
N TYR A 257 -8.42 11.07 1.63
CA TYR A 257 -9.46 10.24 2.24
C TYR A 257 -9.01 9.71 3.61
N TYR A 258 -7.78 9.20 3.72
CA TYR A 258 -7.19 8.77 4.98
C TYR A 258 -7.17 9.88 6.03
N VAL A 259 -6.75 11.10 5.67
CA VAL A 259 -6.71 12.25 6.60
C VAL A 259 -8.13 12.60 7.08
N LEU A 260 -9.13 12.56 6.19
CA LEU A 260 -10.53 12.79 6.58
C LEU A 260 -11.01 11.70 7.55
N CYS A 261 -10.75 10.42 7.26
CA CYS A 261 -11.08 9.31 8.13
C CYS A 261 -10.38 9.40 9.49
N ALA A 262 -9.09 9.75 9.51
CA ALA A 262 -8.30 9.90 10.73
C ALA A 262 -8.86 11.02 11.63
N LYS A 263 -9.20 12.17 11.05
CA LYS A 263 -9.83 13.27 11.80
C LYS A 263 -11.20 12.87 12.37
N LEU A 264 -12.04 12.22 11.56
CA LEU A 264 -13.36 11.76 12.00
C LEU A 264 -13.27 10.68 13.08
N TYR A 265 -12.22 9.87 13.04
CA TYR A 265 -11.93 8.86 14.04
C TYR A 265 -11.47 9.50 15.37
N GLU A 266 -10.53 10.45 15.33
CA GLU A 266 -10.08 11.19 16.51
C GLU A 266 -11.18 12.03 17.16
N LEU A 267 -12.10 12.61 16.38
CA LEU A 267 -13.23 13.38 16.91
C LEU A 267 -14.28 12.54 17.66
N LYS A 268 -14.29 11.22 17.45
CA LYS A 268 -15.29 10.29 18.00
C LYS A 268 -14.72 9.36 19.08
N SER A 269 -13.40 9.43 19.31
CA SER A 269 -12.67 8.73 20.37
C SER A 269 -12.57 9.63 21.60
#